data_AF-A0A653C6W9-F1
#
_entry.id   AF-A0A653C6W9-F1
#
_cell.length_a   1.000
_cell.length_b   1.000
_cell.length_c   1.000
_cell.angle_alpha   90.00
_cell.angle_beta   90.00
_cell.angle_gamma   90.00
#
_symmetry.space_group_name_H-M   'P 1'
#
loop_
_entity.id
_entity.type
_entity.pdbx_description
1 polymer ?
#
loop_
_entity_poly.entity_id
_entity_poly.type
_entity_poly.pdbx_seq_one_letter_code
_entity_poly.pdbx_strand_id
1 'polypeptide(L)'
;HLVPQGTPNLLIPFIVIIESISNIIRSGTLSIRLSANIIAGHLLITLLGRTGPFLSLFIINILIITQILLLVLETAVSIIQSYVFVVLGTLYSREVN
;
A
#
# COMPACT_ATOMS: atom_id res chain seq x y z
N HIS A 1 -26.79 3.84 15.17
CA HIS A 1 -27.09 3.35 16.54
C HIS A 1 -26.04 2.31 16.95
N LEU A 2 -24.80 2.78 17.12
CA LEU A 2 -23.70 2.11 17.83
C LEU A 2 -22.62 3.13 18.21
N VAL A 3 -23.01 4.39 18.38
CA VAL A 3 -22.21 5.40 19.05
C VAL A 3 -22.77 5.42 20.48
N PRO A 4 -22.05 4.91 21.49
CA PRO A 4 -22.50 5.07 22.85
C PRO A 4 -22.69 6.57 23.10
N GLN A 5 -23.92 6.92 23.48
CA GLN A 5 -24.25 8.26 23.92
C GLN A 5 -23.34 8.59 25.11
N GLY A 6 -22.35 9.47 24.89
CA GLY A 6 -21.39 9.81 25.95
C GLY A 6 -20.09 10.47 25.48
N THR A 7 -19.72 10.40 24.19
CA THR A 7 -18.57 11.17 23.69
C THR A 7 -19.04 12.57 23.30
N PRO A 8 -18.47 13.67 23.85
CA PRO A 8 -18.86 15.02 23.46
C PRO A 8 -18.76 15.17 21.93
N ASN A 9 -19.83 15.64 21.29
CA ASN A 9 -19.92 15.86 19.84
C ASN A 9 -18.75 16.66 19.25
N LEU A 10 -18.00 17.38 20.09
CA LEU A 10 -16.82 18.15 19.70
C LEU A 10 -15.57 17.26 19.42
N LEU A 11 -15.44 16.07 20.02
CA LEU A 11 -14.30 15.16 19.82
C LEU A 11 -14.49 14.17 18.65
N ILE A 12 -15.73 13.89 18.26
CA ILE A 12 -16.07 13.04 17.11
C ILE A 12 -15.40 13.53 15.80
N PRO A 13 -15.48 14.81 15.42
CA PRO A 13 -14.80 15.29 14.21
C PRO A 13 -13.27 15.20 14.32
N PHE A 14 -12.70 15.34 15.52
CA PHE A 14 -11.26 15.24 15.74
C PHE A 14 -10.75 13.81 15.51
N ILE A 15 -11.47 12.80 15.99
CA ILE A 15 -11.16 11.38 15.76
C ILE A 15 -11.28 11.04 14.27
N VAL A 16 -12.32 11.53 13.59
CA VAL A 16 -12.51 11.29 12.14
C VAL A 16 -11.37 11.91 11.32
N ILE A 17 -10.90 13.11 11.69
CA ILE A 17 -9.74 13.73 11.02
C ILE A 17 -8.48 12.89 11.23
N ILE A 18 -8.23 12.41 12.46
CA ILE A 18 -7.06 11.56 12.75
C ILE A 18 -7.14 10.22 12.00
N GLU A 19 -8.30 9.56 12.00
CA GLU A 19 -8.53 8.31 11.25
C GLU A 19 -8.34 8.53 9.74
N SER A 20 -8.84 9.64 9.20
CA SER A 20 -8.68 10.01 7.79
C SER A 20 -7.20 10.22 7.43
N ILE A 21 -6.45 10.95 8.25
CA ILE A 21 -5.00 11.14 8.09
C ILE A 21 -4.26 9.80 8.17
N SER A 22 -4.62 8.95 9.14
CA SER A 22 -4.01 7.63 9.32
C SER A 22 -4.25 6.71 8.12
N ASN A 23 -5.46 6.75 7.54
CA ASN A 23 -5.79 5.97 6.35
C ASN A 23 -5.07 6.47 5.09
N ILE A 24 -4.89 7.80 4.96
CA ILE A 24 -4.08 8.41 3.90
C ILE A 24 -2.61 8.02 4.03
N ILE A 25 -2.03 8.08 5.24
CA ILE A 25 -0.65 7.67 5.51
C ILE A 25 -0.45 6.20 5.17
N ARG A 26 -1.41 5.32 5.49
CA ARG A 26 -1.38 3.89 5.16
C ARG A 26 -1.39 3.65 3.64
N SER A 27 -2.23 4.36 2.90
CA SER A 27 -2.23 4.30 1.43
C SER A 27 -0.94 4.86 0.84
N GLY A 28 -0.41 5.94 1.43
CA GLY A 28 0.84 6.56 0.99
C GLY A 28 2.07 5.66 1.21
N THR A 29 2.12 4.95 2.34
CA THR A 29 3.22 4.00 2.62
C THR A 29 3.25 2.84 1.63
N LEU A 30 2.09 2.37 1.14
CA LEU A 30 2.04 1.33 0.10
C LEU A 30 2.57 1.85 -1.25
N SER A 31 2.22 3.08 -1.64
CA SER A 31 2.75 3.72 -2.86
C SER A 31 4.26 3.91 -2.79
N ILE A 32 4.79 4.35 -1.65
CA ILE A 32 6.24 4.50 -1.44
C ILE A 32 6.94 3.13 -1.51
N ARG A 33 6.34 2.08 -0.94
CA ARG A 33 6.85 0.71 -0.98
C ARG A 33 6.95 0.18 -2.41
N LEU A 34 5.90 0.38 -3.21
CA LEU A 34 5.89 -0.01 -4.62
C LEU A 34 6.99 0.71 -5.41
N SER A 35 7.13 2.03 -5.24
CA SER A 35 8.21 2.81 -5.85
C SER A 35 9.60 2.31 -5.43
N ALA A 36 9.80 2.01 -4.15
CA ALA A 36 11.06 1.45 -3.66
C ALA A 36 11.37 0.07 -4.28
N ASN A 37 10.36 -0.79 -4.44
CA ASN A 37 10.52 -2.11 -5.06
C ASN A 37 10.82 -2.01 -6.57
N ILE A 38 10.22 -1.05 -7.28
CA ILE A 38 10.53 -0.79 -8.70
C ILE A 38 11.96 -0.25 -8.85
N ILE A 39 12.38 0.69 -7.99
CA ILE A 39 13.75 1.24 -8.00
C ILE A 39 14.77 0.15 -7.65
N ALA A 40 14.51 -0.66 -6.62
CA ALA A 40 15.38 -1.78 -6.24
C ALA A 40 15.48 -2.84 -7.34
N GLY A 41 14.36 -3.19 -7.98
CA GLY A 41 14.33 -4.11 -9.12
C GLY A 41 15.06 -3.56 -10.34
N HIS A 42 14.92 -2.27 -10.62
CA HIS A 42 15.68 -1.62 -11.70
C HIS A 42 17.18 -1.59 -11.41
N LEU A 43 17.58 -1.28 -10.17
CA LEU A 43 18.97 -1.34 -9.72
C LEU A 43 19.52 -2.76 -9.81
N LEU A 44 18.73 -3.76 -9.44
CA LEU A 44 19.06 -5.18 -9.54
C LEU A 44 19.37 -5.58 -10.99
N ILE A 45 18.50 -5.25 -11.94
CA ILE A 45 18.72 -5.51 -13.37
C ILE A 45 19.98 -4.79 -13.88
N THR A 46 20.23 -3.56 -13.42
CA THR A 46 21.41 -2.79 -13.81
C THR A 46 22.71 -3.42 -13.27
N LEU A 47 22.70 -3.93 -12.04
CA LEU A 47 23.81 -4.66 -11.45
C LEU A 47 24.04 -6.00 -12.15
N LEU A 48 22.97 -6.76 -12.43
CA LEU A 48 23.04 -8.00 -13.21
C LEU A 48 23.46 -7.77 -14.66
N GLY A 49 23.15 -6.63 -15.28
CA GLY A 49 23.69 -6.29 -16.60
C GLY A 49 25.21 -6.09 -16.57
N ARG A 50 25.74 -5.54 -15.46
CA ARG A 50 27.18 -5.33 -15.25
C ARG A 50 27.94 -6.59 -14.80
N THR A 51 27.32 -7.46 -14.00
CA THR A 51 27.91 -8.71 -13.49
C THR A 51 27.44 -9.96 -14.26
N GLY A 52 26.56 -9.77 -15.23
CA GLY A 52 25.87 -10.81 -16.01
C GLY A 52 26.74 -11.81 -16.76
N PRO A 53 27.96 -11.48 -17.23
CA PRO A 53 28.85 -12.49 -17.81
C PRO A 53 29.30 -13.55 -16.79
N PHE A 54 29.25 -13.26 -15.49
CA PHE A 54 29.70 -14.14 -14.41
C PHE A 54 28.56 -14.84 -13.67
N LEU A 55 27.31 -14.44 -13.90
CA LEU A 55 26.15 -15.03 -13.24
C LEU A 55 25.49 -16.08 -14.13
N SER A 56 25.13 -17.22 -13.53
CA SER A 56 24.38 -18.27 -14.23
C SER A 56 22.98 -17.76 -14.62
N LEU A 57 22.61 -17.96 -15.89
CA LEU A 57 21.27 -17.69 -16.44
C LEU A 57 20.13 -18.28 -15.57
N PHE A 58 20.38 -19.37 -14.85
CA PHE A 58 19.41 -19.97 -13.94
C PHE A 58 19.06 -19.05 -12.75
N ILE A 59 20.07 -18.40 -12.16
CA ILE A 59 19.88 -17.48 -11.02
C ILE A 59 19.13 -16.21 -11.49
N ILE A 60 19.42 -15.73 -12.70
CA ILE A 60 18.75 -14.58 -13.30
C ILE A 60 17.24 -14.83 -13.45
N ASN A 61 16.87 -16.00 -13.98
CA ASN A 61 15.46 -16.37 -14.17
C ASN A 61 14.70 -16.46 -12.84
N ILE A 62 15.30 -17.05 -11.81
CA ILE A 62 14.69 -17.13 -10.47
C ILE A 62 14.44 -15.73 -9.90
N LEU A 63 15.43 -14.84 -9.99
CA LEU A 63 15.32 -13.45 -9.51
C LEU A 63 14.15 -12.70 -10.18
N ILE A 64 14.03 -12.81 -11.50
CA ILE A 64 12.96 -12.16 -12.26
C ILE A 64 11.60 -12.71 -11.84
N ILE A 65 11.46 -14.03 -11.69
CA ILE A 65 10.21 -14.66 -11.24
C ILE A 65 9.81 -14.14 -9.85
N THR A 66 10.76 -14.07 -8.90
CA THR A 66 10.48 -13.54 -7.55
C THR A 66 10.06 -12.08 -7.55
N GLN A 67 10.65 -11.25 -8.42
CA GLN A 67 10.28 -9.84 -8.55
C GLN A 67 8.86 -9.67 -9.10
N ILE A 68 8.49 -10.45 -10.12
CA ILE A 68 7.15 -10.44 -10.69
C ILE A 68 6.11 -10.87 -9.64
N LEU A 69 6.41 -11.92 -8.86
CA LEU A 69 5.51 -12.40 -7.81
C LEU A 69 5.26 -11.34 -6.74
N LEU A 70 6.32 -10.64 -6.28
CA LEU A 70 6.19 -9.55 -5.31
C LEU A 70 5.34 -8.39 -5.86
N LEU A 71 5.51 -8.03 -7.13
CA LEU A 71 4.72 -6.98 -7.77
C LEU A 71 3.22 -7.33 -7.82
N VAL A 72 2.90 -8.59 -8.17
CA VAL A 72 1.51 -9.07 -8.19
C VAL A 72 0.89 -9.03 -6.79
N LEU A 73 1.65 -9.43 -5.76
CA LEU A 73 1.19 -9.36 -4.38
C LEU A 73 0.91 -7.91 -3.95
N GLU A 74 1.82 -6.97 -4.22
CA GLU A 74 1.65 -5.57 -3.82
C GLU A 74 0.49 -4.87 -4.54
N THR A 75 0.31 -5.16 -5.83
CA THR A 75 -0.84 -4.63 -6.60
C THR A 75 -2.16 -5.18 -6.07
N ALA A 76 -2.24 -6.47 -5.73
CA ALA A 76 -3.43 -7.05 -5.10
C ALA A 76 -3.76 -6.39 -3.74
N VAL A 77 -2.75 -6.16 -2.90
CA VAL A 77 -2.93 -5.46 -1.62
C VAL A 77 -3.40 -4.02 -1.83
N SER A 78 -2.91 -3.33 -2.87
CA SER A 78 -3.30 -1.94 -3.17
C SER A 78 -4.78 -1.80 -3.56
N ILE A 79 -5.31 -2.77 -4.29
CA ILE A 79 -6.73 -2.82 -4.67
C ILE A 79 -7.59 -2.96 -3.41
N ILE A 80 -7.26 -3.93 -2.55
CA ILE A 80 -8.01 -4.17 -1.30
C ILE A 80 -7.97 -2.93 -0.40
N GLN A 81 -6.82 -2.27 -0.28
CA GLN A 81 -6.66 -1.09 0.57
C GLN A 81 -7.49 0.10 0.06
N SER A 82 -7.57 0.31 -1.25
CA SER A 82 -8.43 1.36 -1.83
C SER A 82 -9.92 1.08 -1.62
N TYR A 83 -10.35 -0.18 -1.70
CA TYR A 83 -11.72 -0.59 -1.43
C TYR A 83 -12.12 -0.32 0.02
N VAL A 84 -11.27 -0.71 0.98
CA VAL A 84 -11.51 -0.46 2.42
C VAL A 84 -11.63 1.04 2.69
N PHE A 85 -10.80 1.87 2.06
CA PHE A 85 -10.87 3.33 2.20
C PHE A 85 -12.22 3.90 1.72
N VAL A 86 -12.68 3.47 0.54
CA VAL A 86 -13.97 3.94 -0.01
C VAL A 86 -15.14 3.49 0.86
N VAL A 87 -15.16 2.23 1.29
CA VAL A 87 -16.23 1.71 2.17
C VAL A 87 -16.28 2.51 3.48
N LEU A 88 -15.14 2.74 4.12
CA LEU A 88 -15.07 3.50 5.37
C LEU A 88 -15.55 4.96 5.16
N GLY A 89 -15.10 5.61 4.09
CA GLY A 89 -15.52 6.97 3.74
C GLY A 89 -17.04 7.08 3.45
N THR A 90 -17.61 6.10 2.75
CA THR A 90 -19.06 6.07 2.49
C THR A 90 -19.87 5.83 3.75
N LEU A 91 -19.38 4.99 4.68
CA LEU A 91 -20.04 4.74 5.96
C LEU A 91 -20.09 6.03 6.81
N TYR A 92 -18.96 6.72 6.92
CA TYR A 92 -18.91 8.01 7.65
C TYR A 92 -19.74 9.11 6.99
N SER A 93 -19.74 9.20 5.66
CA SER A 93 -20.56 10.20 4.95
C SER A 93 -22.06 9.96 5.14
N ARG A 94 -22.49 8.72 5.38
CA ARG A 94 -23.88 8.37 5.70
C ARG A 94 -24.21 8.54 7.18
N GLU A 95 -23.22 8.62 8.06
CA GLU A 95 -23.42 8.84 9.49
C GLU A 95 -23.47 10.33 9.83
N VAL A 96 -22.92 11.20 8.96
CA VAL A 96 -22.94 12.66 9.10
C VAL A 96 -24.17 13.33 8.46
N ASN A 97 -24.86 12.66 7.53
CA ASN A 97 -26.05 13.18 6.82
C ASN A 97 -27.31 12.42 7.25
#